data_AF-A0AAD5SXJ2-F1
#
_entry.id   AF-A0AAD5SXJ2-F1
#
_cell.length_a   1.000
_cell.length_b   1.000
_cell.length_c   1.000
_cell.angle_alpha   90.00
_cell.angle_beta   90.00
_cell.angle_gamma   90.00
#
_symmetry.space_group_name_H-M   'P 1'
#
loop_
_entity.id
_entity.type
_entity.pdbx_description
1 polymer ?
#
loop_
_entity_poly.entity_id
_entity_poly.type
_entity_poly.pdbx_seq_one_letter_code
_entity_poly.pdbx_strand_id
1 'polypeptide(L)'
;MSPQTPAFNRGIWASLERFIRTKFVDAFDEVFVVTGPLYLPRFDQTDGKYYVKYEVIGRDKTVAVPTHFFKVVLGVKNGQNYVGSFVLANEGAERDTALDSFLMPIS
;
A
#
# COMPACT_ATOMS: atom_id res chain seq x y z
N MET A 1 13.23 -0.37 5.04
CA MET A 1 12.91 1.00 4.58
C MET A 1 12.85 0.99 3.07
N SER A 2 11.89 1.69 2.47
CA SER A 2 11.71 1.79 1.01
C SER A 2 11.46 3.26 0.64
N PRO A 3 11.92 3.75 -0.52
CA PRO A 3 11.65 5.13 -0.92
C PRO A 3 10.15 5.40 -1.01
N GLN A 4 9.70 6.44 -0.31
CA GLN A 4 8.30 6.87 -0.29
C GLN A 4 8.25 8.38 -0.49
N THR A 5 7.28 8.86 -1.27
CA THR A 5 7.10 10.31 -1.39
C THR A 5 6.66 10.89 -0.05
N PRO A 6 7.09 12.12 0.31
CA PRO A 6 6.69 12.73 1.58
C PRO A 6 5.17 12.84 1.75
N ALA A 7 4.46 13.18 0.67
CA ALA A 7 2.99 13.29 0.66
C ALA A 7 2.31 11.94 0.92
N PHE A 8 2.82 10.85 0.32
CA PHE A 8 2.33 9.50 0.58
C PHE A 8 2.55 9.08 2.03
N ASN A 9 3.81 9.08 2.47
CA ASN A 9 4.22 8.55 3.77
C ASN A 9 3.57 9.30 4.94
N ARG A 10 3.53 10.64 4.89
CA ARG A 10 2.94 11.46 5.97
C ARG A 10 1.42 11.64 5.83
N GLY A 11 0.87 11.33 4.66
CA GLY A 11 -0.55 11.44 4.35
C GLY A 11 -1.26 10.10 4.48
N ILE A 12 -1.78 9.60 3.36
CA ILE A 12 -2.68 8.44 3.32
C ILE A 12 -2.08 7.17 3.93
N TRP A 13 -0.76 6.98 3.78
CA TRP A 13 -0.07 5.83 4.35
C TRP A 13 -0.10 5.84 5.89
N ALA A 14 0.23 6.98 6.50
CA ALA A 14 0.14 7.17 7.95
C ALA A 14 -1.32 7.08 8.45
N SER A 15 -2.30 7.55 7.66
CA SER A 15 -3.72 7.42 7.97
C SER A 15 -4.16 5.95 8.02
N LEU A 16 -3.75 5.14 7.03
CA LEU A 16 -4.01 3.70 7.01
C LEU A 16 -3.35 2.99 8.21
N GLU A 17 -2.09 3.31 8.51
CA GLU A 17 -1.40 2.74 9.68
C GLU A 17 -2.08 3.11 11.00
N ARG A 18 -2.56 4.35 11.13
CA ARG A 18 -3.34 4.79 12.27
C ARG A 18 -4.65 4.02 12.37
N PHE A 19 -5.39 3.89 11.27
CA PHE A 19 -6.64 3.15 11.22
C PHE A 19 -6.48 1.70 11.64
N ILE A 20 -5.49 0.98 11.10
CA ILE A 20 -5.21 -0.41 11.51
C ILE A 20 -4.91 -0.48 13.01
N ARG A 21 -4.02 0.40 13.50
CA ARG A 21 -3.62 0.40 14.93
C ARG A 21 -4.77 0.73 15.88
N THR A 22 -5.68 1.63 15.51
CA THR A 22 -6.75 2.07 16.42
C THR A 22 -8.05 1.30 16.24
N LYS A 23 -8.30 0.71 15.07
CA LYS A 23 -9.57 0.02 14.80
C LYS A 23 -9.43 -1.49 14.83
N PHE A 24 -8.33 -2.05 14.33
CA PHE A 24 -8.18 -3.50 14.30
C PHE A 24 -7.71 -4.03 15.65
N VAL A 25 -6.78 -3.33 16.32
CA VAL A 25 -6.30 -3.75 17.65
C VAL A 25 -7.42 -3.73 18.70
N ASP A 26 -8.37 -2.80 18.59
CA ASP A 26 -9.54 -2.75 19.49
C ASP A 26 -10.60 -3.82 19.14
N ALA A 27 -10.62 -4.32 17.90
CA ALA A 27 -11.68 -5.17 17.39
C ALA A 27 -11.34 -6.67 17.36
N PHE A 28 -10.05 -7.02 17.26
CA PHE A 28 -9.56 -8.39 17.06
C PHE A 28 -8.63 -8.83 18.19
N ASP A 29 -8.61 -10.12 18.47
CA ASP A 29 -7.73 -10.73 19.48
C ASP A 29 -6.27 -10.73 19.01
N GLU A 30 -6.08 -10.99 17.71
CA GLU A 30 -4.78 -10.94 17.05
C GLU A 30 -4.88 -10.17 15.73
N VAL A 31 -3.84 -9.38 15.43
CA VAL A 31 -3.74 -8.62 14.18
C VAL A 31 -2.38 -8.86 13.55
N PHE A 32 -2.37 -9.40 12.33
CA PHE A 32 -1.19 -9.59 11.52
C PHE A 32 -1.20 -8.63 10.35
N VAL A 33 -0.07 -7.98 10.08
CA VAL A 33 0.06 -7.03 8.97
C VAL A 33 1.27 -7.41 8.12
N VAL A 34 1.04 -7.64 6.83
CA VAL A 34 2.09 -7.78 5.82
C VAL A 34 2.12 -6.50 4.99
N THR A 35 3.31 -5.95 4.76
CA THR A 35 3.52 -4.71 4.01
C THR A 35 4.66 -4.90 3.02
N GLY A 36 4.53 -4.33 1.84
CA GLY A 36 5.63 -4.32 0.88
C GLY A 36 5.43 -3.37 -0.29
N PRO A 37 6.50 -3.15 -1.08
CA PRO A 37 6.43 -2.39 -2.32
C PRO A 37 5.79 -3.19 -3.46
N LEU A 38 5.23 -2.48 -4.43
CA LEU A 38 4.73 -3.03 -5.70
C LEU A 38 5.24 -2.21 -6.89
N TYR A 39 5.43 -2.92 -8.01
CA TYR A 39 5.85 -2.36 -9.30
C TYR A 39 4.80 -2.72 -10.34
N LEU A 40 3.74 -1.91 -10.41
CA LEU A 40 2.58 -2.21 -11.23
C LEU A 40 2.79 -1.76 -12.68
N PRO A 41 2.34 -2.56 -13.67
CA PRO A 41 2.44 -2.18 -15.07
C PRO A 41 1.48 -1.03 -15.39
N ARG A 42 1.88 -0.17 -16.32
CA ARG A 42 1.03 0.86 -16.95
C ARG A 42 0.93 0.59 -18.45
N PHE A 43 -0.27 0.81 -18.99
CA PHE A 43 -0.50 0.70 -20.43
C PHE A 43 0.05 1.94 -21.14
N ASP A 44 0.86 1.73 -22.16
CA ASP A 44 1.36 2.77 -23.04
C ASP A 44 0.44 2.90 -24.26
N GLN A 45 -0.18 4.06 -24.43
CA GLN A 45 -1.11 4.32 -25.53
C GLN A 45 -0.42 4.48 -26.89
N THR A 46 0.90 4.69 -26.91
CA THR A 46 1.65 4.92 -28.15
C THR A 46 1.93 3.64 -28.92
N ASP A 47 2.22 2.54 -28.22
CA ASP A 47 2.53 1.24 -28.82
C ASP A 47 1.59 0.11 -28.39
N GLY A 48 0.64 0.39 -27.48
CA GLY A 48 -0.38 -0.54 -27.01
C GLY A 48 0.16 -1.63 -26.09
N LYS A 49 1.31 -1.43 -25.43
CA LYS A 49 1.94 -2.43 -24.56
C LYS A 49 1.93 -2.03 -23.09
N TYR A 50 2.08 -3.01 -22.22
CA TYR A 50 2.21 -2.78 -20.79
C TYR A 50 3.69 -2.72 -20.39
N TYR A 51 4.05 -1.72 -19.61
CA TYR A 51 5.40 -1.54 -19.09
C TYR A 51 5.40 -1.32 -17.59
N VAL A 52 6.39 -1.92 -16.92
CA VAL A 52 6.74 -1.59 -15.55
C VAL A 52 7.87 -0.59 -15.58
N LYS A 53 7.61 0.66 -15.18
CA LYS A 53 8.61 1.74 -15.12
C LYS A 53 8.68 2.29 -13.71
N TYR A 54 9.89 2.35 -13.17
CA TYR A 54 10.17 2.90 -11.84
C TYR A 54 11.54 3.58 -11.83
N GLU A 55 11.71 4.55 -10.93
CA GLU A 55 12.98 5.24 -10.73
C GLU A 55 13.94 4.35 -9.93
N VAL A 56 15.24 4.44 -10.23
CA VAL A 56 16.31 3.84 -9.42
C VAL A 56 17.26 4.93 -8.95
N ILE A 57 17.39 5.06 -7.63
CA ILE A 57 18.14 6.11 -6.95
C ILE A 57 19.35 5.55 -6.18
N GLY A 58 20.09 6.46 -5.53
CA GLY A 58 21.32 6.15 -4.83
C GLY A 58 22.56 6.34 -5.71
N ARG A 59 23.74 6.38 -5.07
CA ARG A 59 25.03 6.58 -5.74
C ARG A 59 25.28 5.48 -6.78
N ASP A 60 25.03 4.24 -6.39
CA ASP A 60 25.32 3.06 -7.22
C ASP A 60 24.09 2.57 -7.99
N LYS A 61 22.99 3.35 -8.01
CA LYS A 61 21.74 2.99 -8.71
C LYS A 61 21.20 1.62 -8.32
N THR A 62 21.13 1.37 -7.02
CA THR A 62 20.69 0.07 -6.45
C THR A 62 19.35 0.15 -5.73
N VAL A 63 18.80 1.35 -5.52
CA VAL A 63 17.59 1.54 -4.71
C VAL A 63 16.41 1.83 -5.63
N ALA A 64 15.54 0.84 -5.82
CA ALA A 64 14.31 1.00 -6.58
C ALA A 64 13.27 1.83 -5.80
N VAL A 65 12.63 2.76 -6.49
CA VAL A 65 11.50 3.57 -5.98
C VAL A 65 10.20 2.88 -6.39
N PRO A 66 9.43 2.32 -5.45
CA PRO A 66 8.20 1.60 -5.77
C PRO A 66 7.16 2.49 -6.42
N THR A 67 6.37 1.91 -7.33
CA THR A 67 5.21 2.59 -7.91
C THR A 67 4.04 2.65 -6.93
N HIS A 68 3.90 1.61 -6.11
CA HIS A 68 2.80 1.41 -5.18
C HIS A 68 3.32 0.69 -3.92
N PHE A 69 2.50 0.68 -2.88
CA PHE A 69 2.69 -0.13 -1.69
C PHE A 69 1.42 -0.90 -1.40
N PHE A 70 1.57 -2.06 -0.77
CA PHE A 70 0.46 -2.84 -0.27
C PHE A 70 0.50 -2.99 1.25
N LYS A 71 -0.69 -3.16 1.84
CA LYS A 71 -0.86 -3.75 3.16
C LYS A 71 -1.92 -4.85 3.09
N VAL A 72 -1.59 -6.04 3.58
CA VAL A 72 -2.57 -7.09 3.87
C VAL A 72 -2.71 -7.16 5.38
N VAL A 73 -3.94 -7.11 5.88
CA VAL A 73 -4.27 -7.13 7.30
C VAL A 73 -5.15 -8.34 7.57
N LEU A 74 -4.71 -9.21 8.47
CA LEU A 74 -5.48 -10.33 9.01
C LEU A 74 -5.84 -10.02 10.46
N GLY A 75 -7.12 -9.91 10.75
CA GLY A 75 -7.67 -9.89 12.10
C GLY A 75 -8.22 -11.26 12.47
N VAL A 76 -7.88 -11.75 13.67
CA VAL A 76 -8.42 -13.00 14.23
C VAL A 76 -9.32 -12.63 15.41
N LYS A 77 -10.56 -13.12 15.41
CA LYS A 77 -11.50 -12.93 16.51
C LYS A 77 -12.30 -14.20 16.75
N ASN A 78 -12.29 -14.73 17.98
CA ASN A 78 -13.01 -15.96 18.33
C ASN A 78 -12.70 -17.14 17.38
N GLY A 79 -11.44 -17.27 16.96
CA GLY A 79 -11.00 -18.29 16.00
C GLY A 79 -11.45 -18.09 14.55
N GLN A 80 -12.10 -16.96 14.22
CA GLN A 80 -12.46 -16.58 12.86
C GLN A 80 -11.47 -15.57 12.28
N ASN A 81 -11.15 -15.73 11.01
CA ASN A 81 -10.21 -14.89 10.27
C ASN A 81 -10.93 -13.87 9.40
N TYR A 82 -10.47 -12.63 9.46
CA TYR A 82 -10.98 -11.51 8.67
C TYR A 82 -9.80 -10.86 7.95
N VAL A 83 -9.88 -10.74 6.62
CA VAL A 83 -8.76 -10.24 5.82
C VAL A 83 -9.18 -9.04 5.00
N GLY A 84 -8.35 -8.01 5.00
CA GLY A 84 -8.44 -6.87 4.10
C GLY A 84 -7.10 -6.62 3.42
N SER A 85 -7.13 -6.20 2.16
CA SER A 85 -5.92 -5.81 1.44
C SER A 85 -6.07 -4.43 0.83
N PHE A 86 -5.00 -3.66 0.87
CA PHE A 86 -4.95 -2.30 0.37
C PHE A 86 -3.78 -2.16 -0.60
N VAL A 87 -4.00 -1.46 -1.71
CA VAL A 87 -2.96 -1.07 -2.66
C VAL A 87 -3.05 0.44 -2.87
N LEU A 88 -1.93 1.14 -2.63
CA LEU A 88 -1.88 2.59 -2.74
C LEU A 88 -0.69 3.00 -3.62
N ALA A 89 -0.92 3.96 -4.51
CA ALA A 89 0.15 4.58 -5.28
C ALA A 89 1.14 5.31 -4.36
N ASN A 90 2.43 5.27 -4.68
CA ASN A 90 3.49 5.95 -3.94
C ASN A 90 3.49 7.47 -4.18
N GLU A 91 2.34 8.10 -4.02
CA GLU A 91 2.08 9.51 -4.28
C GLU A 91 1.08 10.09 -3.26
N GLY A 92 0.83 11.39 -3.31
CA GLY A 92 -0.19 11.99 -2.45
C GLY A 92 -1.60 11.50 -2.83
N ALA A 93 -2.46 11.34 -1.83
CA ALA A 93 -3.90 11.22 -2.05
C ALA A 93 -4.60 12.54 -1.69
N GLU A 94 -5.81 12.74 -2.19
CA GLU A 94 -6.63 13.88 -1.76
C GLU A 94 -6.96 13.76 -0.27
N ARG A 95 -7.15 14.90 0.38
CA ARG A 95 -7.27 14.98 1.85
C ARG A 95 -8.39 14.11 2.42
N ASP A 96 -9.48 13.99 1.67
CA ASP A 96 -10.71 13.31 2.10
C ASP A 96 -10.94 11.98 1.36
N THR A 97 -9.91 11.44 0.68
CA THR A 97 -10.01 10.12 0.06
C THR A 97 -10.25 9.05 1.14
N ALA A 98 -11.35 8.31 1.00
CA ALA A 98 -11.72 7.26 1.93
C ALA A 98 -10.80 6.04 1.79
N LEU A 99 -10.42 5.41 2.92
CA LEU A 99 -9.46 4.29 2.93
C LEU A 99 -9.98 3.04 2.21
N ASP A 100 -11.30 2.84 2.21
CA ASP A 100 -11.99 1.74 1.54
C ASP A 100 -11.87 1.81 0.01
N SER A 101 -11.67 3.01 -0.56
CA SER A 101 -11.41 3.18 -2.00
C SER A 101 -10.12 2.49 -2.48
N PHE A 102 -9.22 2.15 -1.56
CA PHE A 102 -7.97 1.45 -1.83
C PHE A 102 -8.05 -0.07 -1.59
N LEU A 103 -9.24 -0.59 -1.22
CA LEU A 103 -9.42 -2.02 -1.00
C LEU A 103 -9.24 -2.79 -2.32
N MET A 104 -8.46 -3.87 -2.24
CA MET A 104 -8.24 -4.78 -3.35
C MET A 104 -8.63 -6.21 -2.97
N PRO A 105 -9.11 -7.02 -3.93
CA PRO A 105 -9.23 -8.46 -3.75
C PRO A 105 -7.87 -9.11 -3.49
N ILE A 106 -7.88 -10.22 -2.74
CA ILE A 106 -6.69 -11.03 -2.43
C ILE A 106 -6.47 -12.13 -3.49
N SER A 107 -7.43 -12.29 -4.42
CA SER A 107 -7.53 -13.37 -5.41
C SER A 107 -6.42 -13.40 -6.45
#